data_AF-A0A7X6WNB3-F1
#
_entry.id   AF-A0A7X6WNB3-F1
#
_cell.length_a   1.000
_cell.length_b   1.000
_cell.length_c   1.000
_cell.angle_alpha   90.00
_cell.angle_beta   90.00
_cell.angle_gamma   90.00
#
_symmetry.space_group_name_H-M   'P 1'
#
loop_
_entity.id
_entity.type
_entity.pdbx_description
1 polymer ?
#
loop_
_entity_poly.entity_id
_entity_poly.type
_entity_poly.pdbx_seq_one_letter_code
_entity_poly.pdbx_strand_id
1 'polypeptide(L)'
;LAVCDGRAADALQAQPEFESMISTEIEQIISQNIHWASKAVGTDLLQVKQGLIIPGREVVVPYMKLFCPPEQGSPIRQGTTQETTSENSQEPSLPNQKTFCIAGAGVFLGDRLIDWINEEETQGYVLIKNKARGGVIPVAYNDTRKNVSFVFRTAKARIKPILDGDKLVFDVRLKGHGEMLEQDHGVIHDFSTELPNLEKLVNQEIERRCLNTVRKSQELKSDIFGFGDLLHRLQPDIWREIADRWNEIYPTVTVNVTADFVVEHIGLTSLPLEVK
;
A
#
# COMPACT_ATOMS: atom_id res chain seq x y z
N LEU A 1 3.67 2.05 -17.01
CA LEU A 1 2.25 1.89 -17.37
C LEU A 1 1.42 2.29 -16.15
N ALA A 2 0.36 3.07 -16.34
CA ALA A 2 -0.55 3.47 -15.26
C ALA A 2 -1.99 3.49 -15.79
N VAL A 3 -2.96 3.43 -14.87
CA VAL A 3 -4.39 3.58 -15.12
C VAL A 3 -4.89 4.81 -14.38
N CYS A 4 -5.85 5.54 -14.96
CA CYS A 4 -6.38 6.78 -14.38
C CYS A 4 -7.90 6.84 -14.44
N ASP A 5 -8.49 7.72 -13.63
CA ASP A 5 -9.91 8.05 -13.74
C ASP A 5 -10.19 8.79 -15.06
N GLY A 6 -11.34 8.48 -15.67
CA GLY A 6 -11.80 9.18 -16.87
C GLY A 6 -10.99 8.85 -18.11
N ARG A 7 -10.81 9.84 -19.00
CA ARG A 7 -10.06 9.66 -20.24
C ARG A 7 -8.58 9.89 -19.98
N ALA A 8 -7.75 8.95 -20.41
CA ALA A 8 -6.29 9.11 -20.36
C ALA A 8 -5.80 10.38 -21.09
N ALA A 9 -6.52 10.83 -22.13
CA ALA A 9 -6.22 12.07 -22.83
C ALA A 9 -6.34 13.31 -21.92
N ASP A 10 -7.33 13.34 -21.02
CA ASP A 10 -7.52 14.44 -20.07
C ASP A 10 -6.41 14.43 -19.02
N ALA A 11 -5.98 13.23 -18.65
CA ALA A 11 -4.83 13.02 -17.79
C ALA A 11 -3.56 13.61 -18.44
N LEU A 12 -3.25 13.24 -19.68
CA LEU A 12 -2.06 13.74 -20.40
C LEU A 12 -2.05 15.26 -20.66
N GLN A 13 -3.17 15.95 -20.48
CA GLN A 13 -3.26 17.41 -20.57
C GLN A 13 -2.99 18.12 -19.23
N ALA A 14 -2.87 17.39 -18.13
CA ALA A 14 -2.45 17.94 -16.85
C ALA A 14 -1.07 18.58 -16.97
N GLN A 15 -0.84 19.65 -16.21
CA GLN A 15 0.46 20.31 -16.20
C GLN A 15 1.34 19.67 -15.12
N PRO A 16 2.60 19.31 -15.46
CA PRO A 16 3.55 18.87 -14.46
C PRO A 16 3.84 20.01 -13.47
N GLU A 17 3.87 19.71 -12.17
CA GLU A 17 4.19 20.68 -11.12
C GLU A 17 5.70 20.82 -10.87
N PHE A 18 6.45 19.73 -11.02
CA PHE A 18 7.84 19.64 -10.59
C PHE A 18 8.81 19.42 -11.74
N GLU A 19 8.34 18.84 -12.84
CA GLU A 19 9.17 18.45 -13.97
C GLU A 19 8.80 19.16 -15.27
N SER A 20 9.73 19.13 -16.23
CA SER A 20 9.47 19.70 -17.57
C SER A 20 8.55 18.85 -18.43
N MET A 21 8.51 17.53 -18.17
CA MET A 21 7.73 16.55 -18.94
C MET A 21 6.83 15.74 -18.03
N ILE A 22 5.56 15.63 -18.40
CA ILE A 22 4.55 14.85 -17.68
C ILE A 22 4.95 13.39 -17.49
N SER A 23 5.60 12.77 -18.49
CA SER A 23 6.05 11.37 -18.39
C SER A 23 7.09 11.19 -17.30
N THR A 24 8.02 12.14 -17.16
CA THR A 24 9.08 12.11 -16.14
C THR A 24 8.49 12.34 -14.76
N GLU A 25 7.54 13.27 -14.63
CA GLU A 25 6.83 13.50 -13.37
C GLU A 25 6.09 12.24 -12.91
N ILE A 26 5.33 11.60 -13.80
CA ILE A 26 4.60 10.36 -13.50
C ILE A 26 5.56 9.26 -13.06
N GLU A 27 6.67 9.08 -13.78
CA GLU A 27 7.67 8.07 -13.45
C GLU A 27 8.32 8.33 -12.08
N GLN A 28 8.66 9.59 -11.78
CA GLN A 28 9.23 9.97 -10.50
C GLN A 28 8.24 9.79 -9.35
N ILE A 29 6.98 10.22 -9.51
CA ILE A 29 5.94 10.04 -8.48
C ILE A 29 5.75 8.55 -8.20
N ILE A 30 5.65 7.70 -9.23
CA ILE A 30 5.52 6.24 -9.05
C ILE A 30 6.75 5.68 -8.36
N SER A 31 7.95 6.03 -8.83
CA SER A 31 9.22 5.54 -8.28
C SER A 31 9.38 5.92 -6.80
N GLN A 32 9.10 7.17 -6.45
CA GLN A 32 9.16 7.63 -5.06
C GLN A 32 8.14 6.91 -4.18
N ASN A 33 6.91 6.71 -4.65
CA ASN A 33 5.89 5.98 -3.90
C ASN A 33 6.20 4.47 -3.76
N ILE A 34 6.91 3.86 -4.70
CA ILE A 34 7.41 2.48 -4.59
C ILE A 34 8.52 2.41 -3.54
N HIS A 35 9.51 3.31 -3.61
CA HIS A 35 10.72 3.22 -2.81
C HIS A 35 10.54 3.67 -1.36
N TRP A 36 9.85 4.79 -1.14
CA TRP A 36 9.77 5.43 0.17
C TRP A 36 8.50 5.11 0.93
N ALA A 37 7.36 5.01 0.23
CA ALA A 37 6.06 4.81 0.87
C ALA A 37 5.57 3.35 0.82
N SER A 38 6.05 2.56 -0.17
CA SER A 38 5.46 1.28 -0.55
C SER A 38 3.94 1.37 -0.80
N LYS A 39 3.48 2.47 -1.42
CA LYS A 39 2.05 2.74 -1.68
C LYS A 39 1.69 2.74 -3.18
N ALA A 40 2.66 2.38 -4.02
CA ALA A 40 2.47 2.24 -5.47
C ALA A 40 3.00 0.88 -5.94
N VAL A 41 2.51 0.45 -7.10
CA VAL A 41 2.97 -0.77 -7.76
C VAL A 41 3.78 -0.40 -8.98
N GLY A 42 4.99 -0.96 -9.10
CA GLY A 42 5.76 -0.90 -10.34
C GLY A 42 5.30 -1.99 -11.30
N THR A 43 4.77 -1.59 -12.45
CA THR A 43 4.30 -2.51 -13.51
C THR A 43 4.77 -2.05 -14.89
N ASP A 44 5.45 -2.97 -15.57
CA ASP A 44 5.90 -2.82 -16.96
C ASP A 44 5.03 -3.68 -17.92
N LEU A 45 5.20 -3.48 -19.22
CA LEU A 45 4.41 -4.17 -20.24
C LEU A 45 4.64 -5.69 -20.24
N LEU A 46 5.84 -6.14 -19.92
CA LEU A 46 6.16 -7.57 -19.84
C LEU A 46 5.40 -8.21 -18.67
N GLN A 47 5.33 -7.53 -17.52
CA GLN A 47 4.58 -7.98 -16.36
C GLN A 47 3.07 -8.04 -16.65
N VAL A 48 2.52 -7.09 -17.41
CA VAL A 48 1.12 -7.15 -17.85
C VAL A 48 0.90 -8.34 -18.77
N LYS A 49 1.73 -8.51 -19.80
CA LYS A 49 1.64 -9.65 -20.72
C LYS A 49 1.71 -10.98 -19.95
N GLN A 50 2.61 -11.09 -18.98
CA GLN A 50 2.73 -12.27 -18.13
C GLN A 50 1.46 -12.50 -17.30
N GLY A 51 0.90 -11.45 -16.68
CA GLY A 51 -0.34 -11.58 -15.90
C GLY A 51 -1.56 -11.94 -16.75
N LEU A 52 -1.59 -11.58 -18.03
CA LEU A 52 -2.69 -11.97 -18.94
C LEU A 52 -2.57 -13.40 -19.49
N ILE A 53 -1.37 -14.00 -19.46
CA ILE A 53 -1.10 -15.30 -20.08
C ILE A 53 -0.92 -16.41 -19.04
N ILE A 54 -0.33 -16.10 -17.88
CA ILE A 54 0.00 -17.10 -16.85
C ILE A 54 -1.24 -17.34 -15.99
N PRO A 55 -1.81 -18.56 -15.98
CA PRO A 55 -2.94 -18.88 -15.12
C PRO A 55 -2.59 -18.75 -13.63
N GLY A 56 -3.56 -18.37 -12.80
CA GLY A 56 -3.34 -18.22 -11.35
C GLY A 56 -2.53 -16.96 -10.99
N ARG A 57 -2.59 -15.93 -11.83
CA ARG A 57 -1.98 -14.63 -11.61
C ARG A 57 -2.80 -13.57 -12.31
N GLU A 58 -3.03 -12.46 -11.63
CA GLU A 58 -3.74 -11.32 -12.21
C GLU A 58 -2.87 -10.08 -12.31
N VAL A 59 -3.30 -9.13 -13.15
CA VAL A 59 -2.58 -7.88 -13.42
C VAL A 59 -2.95 -6.83 -12.36
N VAL A 60 -1.93 -6.15 -11.84
CA VAL A 60 -2.08 -4.96 -10.99
C VAL A 60 -1.30 -3.83 -11.61
N VAL A 61 -1.93 -2.67 -11.79
CA VAL A 61 -1.32 -1.49 -12.43
C VAL A 61 -1.46 -0.30 -11.48
N PRO A 62 -0.44 0.57 -11.32
CA PRO A 62 -0.57 1.76 -10.50
C PRO A 62 -1.75 2.64 -10.95
N TYR A 63 -2.52 3.11 -9.98
CA TYR A 63 -3.71 3.93 -10.17
C TYR A 63 -3.40 5.38 -9.84
N MET A 64 -3.69 6.24 -10.80
CA MET A 64 -3.47 7.68 -10.74
C MET A 64 -4.80 8.43 -10.72
N LYS A 65 -4.90 9.42 -9.84
CA LYS A 65 -6.05 10.30 -9.77
C LYS A 65 -5.65 11.72 -10.11
N LEU A 66 -6.51 12.40 -10.87
CA LEU A 66 -6.39 13.83 -11.09
C LEU A 66 -7.00 14.56 -9.91
N PHE A 67 -6.28 15.52 -9.35
CA PHE A 67 -6.81 16.41 -8.32
C PHE A 67 -6.42 17.86 -8.63
N CYS A 68 -7.23 18.80 -8.16
CA CYS A 68 -6.85 20.20 -8.18
C CYS A 68 -6.11 20.51 -6.88
N PRO A 69 -4.84 20.92 -6.92
CA PRO A 69 -4.11 21.27 -5.73
C PRO A 69 -4.75 22.51 -5.06
N PRO A 70 -4.76 22.57 -3.72
CA PRO A 70 -5.19 23.78 -3.02
C PRO A 70 -4.29 24.97 -3.39
N GLU A 71 -4.86 26.18 -3.41
CA GLU A 71 -4.16 27.41 -3.82
C GLU A 71 -2.87 27.64 -3.02
N GLN A 72 -1.88 28.28 -3.66
CA GLN A 72 -0.67 28.73 -2.98
C GLN A 72 -1.06 29.78 -1.92
N GLY A 73 -1.00 29.41 -0.64
CA GLY A 73 -1.44 30.24 0.48
C GLY A 73 -2.63 29.68 1.25
N SER A 74 -3.27 28.60 0.78
CA SER A 74 -4.31 27.92 1.55
C SER A 74 -3.77 27.39 2.88
N PRO A 75 -4.52 27.52 4.00
CA PRO A 75 -4.14 26.95 5.30
C PRO A 75 -3.88 25.44 5.23
N ILE A 76 -4.51 24.74 4.27
CA ILE A 76 -4.29 23.30 3.98
C ILE A 76 -2.85 23.04 3.52
N ARG A 77 -2.25 23.91 2.70
CA ARG A 77 -0.83 23.80 2.29
C ARG A 77 0.14 24.24 3.39
N GLN A 78 -0.31 25.06 4.33
CA GLN A 78 0.52 25.57 5.44
C GLN A 78 0.48 24.68 6.70
N GLY A 79 -0.17 23.51 6.64
CA GLY A 79 -0.23 22.56 7.76
C GLY A 79 -1.01 23.08 8.99
N THR A 80 -1.79 24.15 8.84
CA THR A 80 -2.61 24.72 9.91
C THR A 80 -4.06 24.29 9.72
N THR A 81 -4.44 23.19 10.35
CA THR A 81 -5.85 22.83 10.54
C THR A 81 -6.45 23.73 11.63
N GLN A 82 -6.75 24.98 11.28
CA GLN A 82 -7.70 25.78 12.05
C GLN A 82 -9.06 25.65 11.37
N GLU A 83 -10.01 24.99 12.06
CA GLU A 83 -11.42 25.15 11.78
C GLU A 83 -11.78 26.63 11.96
N THR A 84 -11.85 27.36 10.86
CA THR A 84 -12.38 28.72 10.82
C THR A 84 -13.65 28.69 10.01
N THR A 85 -14.77 28.65 10.72
CA THR A 85 -16.05 29.11 10.21
C THR A 85 -15.94 30.61 9.96
N SER A 86 -15.88 31.02 8.70
CA SER A 86 -16.06 32.41 8.30
C SER A 86 -16.82 32.44 6.99
N GLU A 87 -18.12 32.69 7.14
CA GLU A 87 -19.02 33.11 6.06
C GLU A 87 -18.54 34.47 5.51
N ASN A 88 -18.65 34.62 4.19
CA ASN A 88 -18.22 35.75 3.35
C ASN A 88 -16.73 35.87 3.02
N SER A 89 -16.34 35.23 1.92
CA SER A 89 -15.36 35.77 0.97
C SER A 89 -15.68 35.22 -0.42
N GLN A 90 -15.64 36.10 -1.42
CA GLN A 90 -15.83 35.79 -2.85
C GLN A 90 -15.05 34.53 -3.22
N GLU A 91 -15.68 33.63 -3.99
CA GLU A 91 -15.04 32.40 -4.50
C GLU A 91 -13.67 32.76 -5.10
N PRO A 92 -12.56 32.32 -4.47
CA PRO A 92 -11.27 32.34 -5.13
C PRO A 92 -11.42 31.51 -6.40
N SER A 93 -10.95 32.04 -7.53
CA SER A 93 -10.97 31.30 -8.79
C SER A 93 -10.13 30.04 -8.61
N LEU A 94 -10.81 28.90 -8.41
CA LEU A 94 -10.21 27.58 -8.28
C LEU A 94 -9.11 27.43 -9.33
N PRO A 95 -7.89 27.00 -8.95
CA PRO A 95 -6.87 26.70 -9.94
C PRO A 95 -7.44 25.63 -10.88
N ASN A 96 -7.68 26.02 -12.14
CA ASN A 96 -8.23 25.14 -13.17
C ASN A 96 -7.20 24.09 -13.65
N GLN A 97 -6.06 23.99 -12.96
CA GLN A 97 -4.94 23.13 -13.31
C GLN A 97 -4.97 21.87 -12.44
N LYS A 98 -5.34 20.76 -13.06
CA LYS A 98 -5.30 19.44 -12.43
C LYS A 98 -3.86 18.93 -12.43
N THR A 99 -3.45 18.34 -11.32
CA THR A 99 -2.20 17.58 -11.18
C THR A 99 -2.52 16.11 -10.82
N PHE A 100 -1.49 15.29 -10.66
CA PHE A 100 -1.61 13.86 -10.39
C PHE A 100 -1.20 13.49 -8.97
N CYS A 101 -1.91 12.52 -8.42
CA CYS A 101 -1.43 11.73 -7.30
C CYS A 101 -1.59 10.24 -7.60
N ILE A 102 -0.79 9.43 -6.91
CA ILE A 102 -1.03 7.99 -6.83
C ILE A 102 -2.09 7.77 -5.76
N ALA A 103 -3.12 7.00 -6.10
CA ALA A 103 -4.24 6.70 -5.21
C ALA A 103 -4.34 5.20 -4.86
N GLY A 104 -3.37 4.40 -5.30
CA GLY A 104 -3.29 2.96 -5.06
C GLY A 104 -3.01 2.18 -6.34
N ALA A 105 -3.80 1.14 -6.60
CA ALA A 105 -3.65 0.33 -7.81
C ALA A 105 -4.97 -0.18 -8.38
N GLY A 106 -5.03 -0.34 -9.70
CA GLY A 106 -6.12 -1.01 -10.41
C GLY A 106 -5.93 -2.52 -10.42
N VAL A 107 -7.01 -3.23 -10.12
CA VAL A 107 -7.08 -4.70 -10.06
C VAL A 107 -7.80 -5.21 -11.31
N PHE A 108 -7.14 -6.12 -12.02
CA PHE A 108 -7.69 -6.73 -13.21
C PHE A 108 -8.18 -8.16 -12.93
N LEU A 109 -9.12 -8.62 -13.75
CA LEU A 109 -9.48 -10.03 -13.88
C LEU A 109 -9.50 -10.35 -15.37
N GLY A 110 -8.49 -11.11 -15.80
CA GLY A 110 -8.16 -11.23 -17.22
C GLY A 110 -7.79 -9.87 -17.82
N ASP A 111 -8.41 -9.49 -18.92
CA ASP A 111 -8.13 -8.25 -19.66
C ASP A 111 -8.94 -7.03 -19.18
N ARG A 112 -9.77 -7.18 -18.15
CA ARG A 112 -10.64 -6.11 -17.64
C ARG A 112 -10.22 -5.63 -16.27
N LEU A 113 -10.13 -4.31 -16.13
CA LEU A 113 -10.09 -3.64 -14.83
C LEU A 113 -11.45 -3.81 -14.14
N ILE A 114 -11.47 -4.38 -12.94
CA ILE A 114 -12.70 -4.71 -12.21
C ILE A 114 -12.92 -3.83 -10.98
N ASP A 115 -11.86 -3.37 -10.32
CA ASP A 115 -11.93 -2.46 -9.17
C ASP A 115 -10.55 -1.86 -8.86
N TRP A 116 -10.48 -1.08 -7.79
CA TRP A 116 -9.28 -0.46 -7.27
C TRP A 116 -8.99 -0.97 -5.86
N ILE A 117 -7.70 -0.98 -5.51
CA ILE A 117 -7.23 -1.04 -4.13
C ILE A 117 -6.64 0.32 -3.75
N ASN A 118 -6.94 0.79 -2.54
CA ASN A 118 -6.44 2.06 -2.04
C ASN A 118 -4.95 1.97 -1.64
N GLU A 119 -4.35 3.05 -1.15
CA GLU A 119 -2.94 3.08 -0.74
C GLU A 119 -2.60 2.09 0.38
N GLU A 120 -3.47 1.92 1.39
CA GLU A 120 -3.24 1.01 2.52
C GLU A 120 -3.27 -0.45 2.04
N GLU A 121 -4.24 -0.79 1.20
CA GLU A 121 -4.36 -2.10 0.56
C GLU A 121 -3.20 -2.35 -0.42
N THR A 122 -2.78 -1.31 -1.15
CA THR A 122 -1.60 -1.40 -2.03
C THR A 122 -0.34 -1.71 -1.23
N GLN A 123 -0.18 -1.12 -0.03
CA GLN A 123 0.93 -1.43 0.88
C GLN A 123 0.88 -2.89 1.35
N GLY A 124 -0.30 -3.41 1.72
CA GLY A 124 -0.49 -4.83 2.01
C GLY A 124 -0.13 -5.75 0.84
N TYR A 125 -0.53 -5.36 -0.38
CA TYR A 125 -0.20 -6.07 -1.61
C TYR A 125 1.32 -6.17 -1.84
N VAL A 126 2.03 -5.03 -1.81
CA VAL A 126 3.47 -5.02 -2.09
C VAL A 126 4.29 -5.68 -0.97
N LEU A 127 3.80 -5.66 0.28
CA LEU A 127 4.40 -6.42 1.37
C LEU A 127 4.34 -7.92 1.09
N ILE A 128 3.16 -8.48 0.81
CA ILE A 128 2.99 -9.91 0.51
C ILE A 128 3.79 -10.32 -0.74
N LYS A 129 3.79 -9.50 -1.80
CA LYS A 129 4.55 -9.75 -3.03
C LYS A 129 6.07 -9.62 -2.86
N ASN A 130 6.57 -9.32 -1.66
CA ASN A 130 7.98 -9.10 -1.40
C ASN A 130 8.58 -7.96 -2.26
N LYS A 131 7.76 -6.94 -2.57
CA LYS A 131 8.12 -5.77 -3.38
C LYS A 131 8.30 -4.50 -2.54
N ALA A 132 7.85 -4.49 -1.29
CA ALA A 132 8.06 -3.38 -0.37
C ALA A 132 9.57 -3.15 -0.10
N ARG A 133 10.02 -1.90 -0.19
CA ARG A 133 11.42 -1.49 0.04
C ARG A 133 11.60 -0.61 1.27
N GLY A 134 10.53 0.05 1.69
CA GLY A 134 10.46 0.91 2.86
C GLY A 134 9.09 1.57 2.91
N GLY A 135 8.66 2.04 4.06
CA GLY A 135 7.33 2.63 4.17
C GLY A 135 7.00 3.08 5.57
N VAL A 136 5.96 3.92 5.66
CA VAL A 136 5.41 4.38 6.93
C VAL A 136 4.12 3.62 7.23
N ILE A 137 4.02 3.14 8.45
CA ILE A 137 2.86 2.46 9.01
C ILE A 137 2.45 3.26 10.24
N PRO A 138 1.41 4.11 10.11
CA PRO A 138 0.77 4.71 11.25
C PRO A 138 0.12 3.62 12.11
N VAL A 139 0.35 3.67 13.42
CA VAL A 139 -0.10 2.73 14.44
C VAL A 139 -0.85 3.49 15.51
N ALA A 140 -1.93 2.90 16.00
CA ALA A 140 -2.66 3.41 17.15
C ALA A 140 -2.08 2.78 18.42
N TYR A 141 -1.60 3.62 19.34
CA TYR A 141 -0.96 3.22 20.58
C TYR A 141 -1.76 3.78 21.76
N ASN A 142 -2.40 2.90 22.54
CA ASN A 142 -3.32 3.26 23.64
C ASN A 142 -4.42 4.28 23.27
N ASP A 143 -4.72 4.42 21.98
CA ASP A 143 -5.75 5.30 21.40
C ASP A 143 -6.44 4.52 20.26
N THR A 144 -7.58 5.03 19.82
CA THR A 144 -8.25 4.69 18.56
C THR A 144 -7.63 5.40 17.35
N ARG A 145 -7.00 6.56 17.57
CA ARG A 145 -6.32 7.33 16.51
C ARG A 145 -4.90 6.82 16.30
N LYS A 146 -4.44 6.82 15.05
CA LYS A 146 -3.06 6.44 14.68
C LYS A 146 -2.12 7.58 15.07
N ASN A 147 -1.52 7.48 16.25
CA ASN A 147 -0.73 8.50 16.94
C ASN A 147 0.78 8.18 17.02
N VAL A 148 1.21 7.07 16.43
CA VAL A 148 2.63 6.68 16.31
C VAL A 148 2.94 6.31 14.87
N SER A 149 4.07 6.76 14.34
CA SER A 149 4.52 6.44 12.98
C SER A 149 5.72 5.49 13.02
N PHE A 150 5.52 4.25 12.57
CA PHE A 150 6.60 3.29 12.37
C PHE A 150 7.09 3.33 10.92
N VAL A 151 8.41 3.49 10.73
CA VAL A 151 9.05 3.50 9.41
C VAL A 151 9.86 2.22 9.25
N PHE A 152 9.37 1.29 8.44
CA PHE A 152 10.16 0.10 8.10
C PHE A 152 11.20 0.45 7.02
N ARG A 153 12.44 0.02 7.24
CA ARG A 153 13.56 0.18 6.31
C ARG A 153 13.79 -1.06 5.48
N THR A 154 13.37 -2.22 5.98
CA THR A 154 13.39 -3.47 5.23
C THR A 154 12.11 -4.26 5.47
N ALA A 155 11.72 -5.02 4.43
CA ALA A 155 10.67 -6.00 4.51
C ALA A 155 11.01 -7.18 3.60
N LYS A 156 10.79 -8.39 4.09
CA LYS A 156 10.92 -9.63 3.32
C LYS A 156 9.70 -10.50 3.57
N ALA A 157 9.09 -10.97 2.49
CA ALA A 157 7.99 -11.92 2.53
C ALA A 157 8.42 -13.30 2.05
N ARG A 158 7.90 -14.34 2.70
CA ARG A 158 7.97 -15.72 2.25
C ARG A 158 6.57 -16.31 2.29
N ILE A 159 6.19 -16.99 1.22
CA ILE A 159 4.87 -17.62 1.07
C ILE A 159 5.09 -19.11 0.90
N LYS A 160 4.36 -19.92 1.66
CA LYS A 160 4.39 -21.38 1.54
C LYS A 160 2.96 -21.92 1.33
N PRO A 161 2.69 -22.65 0.23
CA PRO A 161 1.47 -23.43 0.12
C PRO A 161 1.57 -24.65 1.04
N ILE A 162 0.50 -24.91 1.79
CA ILE A 162 0.34 -26.02 2.71
C ILE A 162 -1.00 -26.67 2.39
N LEU A 163 -1.00 -27.99 2.30
CA LEU A 163 -2.22 -28.78 2.18
C LEU A 163 -2.56 -29.30 3.58
N ASP A 164 -3.64 -28.80 4.17
CA ASP A 164 -4.17 -29.24 5.47
C ASP A 164 -5.46 -30.03 5.25
N GLY A 165 -5.32 -31.34 5.10
CA GLY A 165 -6.39 -32.21 4.60
C GLY A 165 -6.78 -31.81 3.17
N ASP A 166 -8.05 -31.44 2.97
CA ASP A 166 -8.55 -30.97 1.67
C ASP A 166 -8.48 -29.43 1.52
N LYS A 167 -7.94 -28.71 2.52
CA LYS A 167 -7.88 -27.26 2.50
C LYS A 167 -6.51 -26.77 2.04
N LEU A 168 -6.52 -25.95 0.99
CA LEU A 168 -5.35 -25.22 0.54
C LEU A 168 -5.14 -23.98 1.42
N VAL A 169 -3.96 -23.89 2.04
CA VAL A 169 -3.56 -22.79 2.92
C VAL A 169 -2.29 -22.15 2.39
N PHE A 170 -2.23 -20.82 2.34
CA PHE A 170 -0.98 -20.09 2.11
C PHE A 170 -0.50 -19.45 3.41
N ASP A 171 0.65 -19.90 3.92
CA ASP A 171 1.32 -19.30 5.07
C ASP A 171 2.26 -18.18 4.59
N VAL A 172 1.91 -16.94 4.88
CA VAL A 172 2.67 -15.73 4.54
C VAL A 172 3.39 -15.23 5.78
N ARG A 173 4.73 -15.25 5.72
CA ARG A 173 5.58 -14.72 6.80
C ARG A 173 6.30 -13.47 6.33
N LEU A 174 6.09 -12.38 7.05
CA LEU A 174 6.72 -11.09 6.83
C LEU A 174 7.76 -10.86 7.93
N LYS A 175 8.96 -10.47 7.53
CA LYS A 175 10.03 -10.07 8.45
C LYS A 175 10.61 -8.74 8.02
N GLY A 176 10.91 -7.86 8.97
CA GLY A 176 11.49 -6.57 8.67
C GLY A 176 12.08 -5.89 9.89
N HIS A 177 12.70 -4.76 9.67
CA HIS A 177 13.11 -3.86 10.73
C HIS A 177 12.84 -2.41 10.34
N GLY A 178 12.72 -1.56 11.35
CA GLY A 178 12.43 -0.16 11.18
C GLY A 178 12.69 0.65 12.44
N GLU A 179 12.20 1.88 12.41
CA GLU A 179 12.35 2.83 13.50
C GLU A 179 11.03 3.56 13.75
N MET A 180 10.83 4.02 14.98
CA MET A 180 9.72 4.91 15.28
C MET A 180 10.11 6.33 14.89
N LEU A 181 9.42 6.94 13.94
CA LEU A 181 9.77 8.28 13.45
C LEU A 181 9.22 9.38 14.36
N GLU A 182 7.91 9.34 14.60
CA GLU A 182 7.16 10.37 15.32
C GLU A 182 6.10 9.72 16.20
N GLN A 183 5.73 10.41 17.27
CA GLN A 183 4.59 10.10 18.12
C GLN A 183 3.91 11.40 18.54
N ASP A 184 2.62 11.36 18.81
CA ASP A 184 1.95 12.47 19.49
C ASP A 184 2.56 12.69 20.89
N HIS A 185 2.45 13.91 21.41
CA HIS A 185 3.04 14.28 22.69
C HIS A 185 2.52 13.38 23.83
N GLY A 186 3.45 12.73 24.53
CA GLY A 186 3.17 11.94 25.73
C GLY A 186 2.57 10.56 25.49
N VAL A 187 2.65 10.01 24.28
CA VAL A 187 2.11 8.66 23.99
C VAL A 187 2.99 7.56 24.59
N ILE A 188 4.31 7.65 24.41
CA ILE A 188 5.32 6.73 24.94
C ILE A 188 6.31 7.53 25.79
N HIS A 189 6.37 7.20 27.09
CA HIS A 189 7.24 7.86 28.07
C HIS A 189 8.55 7.12 28.33
N ASP A 190 8.47 5.78 28.48
CA ASP A 190 9.64 4.90 28.62
C ASP A 190 9.65 3.87 27.51
N PHE A 191 10.52 4.11 26.52
CA PHE A 191 10.61 3.24 25.35
C PHE A 191 11.10 1.84 25.71
N SER A 192 11.98 1.69 26.71
CA SER A 192 12.56 0.38 27.03
C SER A 192 11.50 -0.62 27.51
N THR A 193 10.52 -0.13 28.27
CA THR A 193 9.41 -0.94 28.77
C THR A 193 8.29 -1.08 27.76
N GLU A 194 8.09 -0.08 26.90
CA GLU A 194 6.95 -0.02 25.98
C GLU A 194 7.25 -0.60 24.58
N LEU A 195 8.52 -0.82 24.25
CA LEU A 195 8.98 -1.36 22.97
C LEU A 195 8.29 -2.69 22.60
N PRO A 196 8.18 -3.70 23.48
CA PRO A 196 7.53 -4.96 23.12
C PRO A 196 6.04 -4.77 22.77
N ASN A 197 5.36 -3.81 23.43
CA ASN A 197 3.98 -3.49 23.14
C ASN A 197 3.86 -2.75 21.79
N LEU A 198 4.76 -1.81 21.51
CA LEU A 198 4.81 -1.12 20.22
C LEU A 198 5.06 -2.09 19.06
N GLU A 199 6.04 -2.99 19.17
CA GLU A 199 6.31 -4.01 18.16
C GLU A 199 5.10 -4.91 17.92
N LYS A 200 4.41 -5.32 18.99
CA LYS A 200 3.16 -6.09 18.87
C LYS A 200 2.11 -5.32 18.07
N LEU A 201 1.88 -4.05 18.37
CA LEU A 201 0.89 -3.22 17.67
C LEU A 201 1.28 -2.97 16.20
N VAL A 202 2.56 -2.75 15.93
CA VAL A 202 3.10 -2.64 14.56
C VAL A 202 2.82 -3.92 13.76
N ASN A 203 3.14 -5.08 14.33
CA ASN A 203 2.92 -6.37 13.68
C ASN A 203 1.44 -6.65 13.42
N GLN A 204 0.57 -6.34 14.39
CA GLN A 204 -0.88 -6.46 14.23
C GLN A 204 -1.42 -5.55 13.12
N GLU A 205 -0.96 -4.31 13.02
CA GLU A 205 -1.39 -3.38 11.96
C GLU A 205 -0.91 -3.86 10.58
N ILE A 206 0.32 -4.38 10.47
CA ILE A 206 0.84 -4.98 9.22
C ILE A 206 -0.01 -6.18 8.80
N GLU A 207 -0.27 -7.10 9.73
CA GLU A 207 -1.11 -8.28 9.49
C GLU A 207 -2.51 -7.86 9.04
N ARG A 208 -3.13 -6.88 9.71
CA ARG A 208 -4.45 -6.34 9.35
C ARG A 208 -4.47 -5.80 7.93
N ARG A 209 -3.49 -4.97 7.53
CA ARG A 209 -3.41 -4.42 6.17
C ARG A 209 -3.30 -5.51 5.12
N CYS A 210 -2.41 -6.48 5.35
CA CYS A 210 -2.21 -7.62 4.47
C CYS A 210 -3.49 -8.46 4.34
N LEU A 211 -4.11 -8.83 5.45
CA LEU A 211 -5.34 -9.63 5.47
C LEU A 211 -6.53 -8.89 4.83
N ASN A 212 -6.67 -7.59 5.07
CA ASN A 212 -7.71 -6.78 4.42
C ASN A 212 -7.53 -6.76 2.89
N THR A 213 -6.29 -6.62 2.43
CA THR A 213 -5.97 -6.67 1.00
C THR A 213 -6.30 -8.05 0.40
N VAL A 214 -5.96 -9.13 1.12
CA VAL A 214 -6.33 -10.50 0.70
C VAL A 214 -7.84 -10.66 0.59
N ARG A 215 -8.59 -10.22 1.59
CA ARG A 215 -10.06 -10.27 1.57
C ARG A 215 -10.64 -9.50 0.39
N LYS A 216 -10.18 -8.27 0.15
CA LYS A 216 -10.58 -7.46 -1.01
C LYS A 216 -10.31 -8.18 -2.32
N SER A 217 -9.14 -8.78 -2.47
CA SER A 217 -8.76 -9.57 -3.64
C SER A 217 -9.67 -10.80 -3.84
N GLN A 218 -10.02 -11.50 -2.75
CA GLN A 218 -10.91 -12.66 -2.76
C GLN A 218 -12.36 -12.29 -3.10
N GLU A 219 -12.87 -11.17 -2.57
CA GLU A 219 -14.18 -10.60 -2.93
C GLU A 219 -14.26 -10.30 -4.44
N LEU A 220 -13.17 -9.78 -5.00
CA LEU A 220 -13.00 -9.51 -6.43
C LEU A 220 -12.74 -10.76 -7.28
N LYS A 221 -12.54 -11.92 -6.64
CA LYS A 221 -12.15 -13.19 -7.27
C LYS A 221 -10.89 -13.07 -8.16
N SER A 222 -10.02 -12.12 -7.86
CA SER A 222 -8.82 -11.83 -8.62
C SER A 222 -7.60 -12.23 -7.80
N ASP A 223 -6.78 -13.15 -8.31
CA ASP A 223 -5.54 -13.58 -7.65
C ASP A 223 -4.38 -12.62 -7.98
N ILE A 224 -4.46 -11.41 -7.43
CA ILE A 224 -3.42 -10.40 -7.62
C ILE A 224 -2.08 -10.83 -7.01
N PHE A 225 -2.13 -11.70 -5.98
CA PHE A 225 -0.94 -12.19 -5.30
C PHE A 225 -0.16 -13.22 -6.12
N GLY A 226 -0.82 -13.87 -7.08
CA GLY A 226 -0.26 -14.95 -7.87
C GLY A 226 -0.06 -16.22 -7.04
N PHE A 227 -1.00 -16.52 -6.14
CA PHE A 227 -0.97 -17.74 -5.33
C PHE A 227 -1.13 -18.99 -6.20
N GLY A 228 -1.94 -18.93 -7.26
CA GLY A 228 -2.09 -20.02 -8.22
C GLY A 228 -0.79 -20.30 -8.98
N ASP A 229 -0.13 -19.26 -9.50
CA ASP A 229 1.20 -19.38 -10.12
C ASP A 229 2.24 -19.92 -9.13
N LEU A 230 2.20 -19.46 -7.87
CA LEU A 230 3.07 -20.00 -6.83
C LEU A 230 2.83 -21.49 -6.57
N LEU A 231 1.56 -21.90 -6.49
CA LEU A 231 1.19 -23.30 -6.31
C LEU A 231 1.63 -24.14 -7.50
N HIS A 232 1.41 -23.66 -8.72
CA HIS A 232 1.89 -24.31 -9.93
C HIS A 232 3.39 -24.59 -9.89
N ARG A 233 4.19 -23.60 -9.45
CA ARG A 233 5.65 -23.74 -9.36
C ARG A 233 6.14 -24.63 -8.23
N LEU A 234 5.43 -24.70 -7.10
CA LEU A 234 5.89 -25.42 -5.90
C LEU A 234 5.24 -26.80 -5.72
N GLN A 235 4.00 -26.97 -6.17
CA GLN A 235 3.18 -28.17 -6.03
C GLN A 235 2.35 -28.39 -7.32
N PRO A 236 3.02 -28.69 -8.46
CA PRO A 236 2.37 -28.78 -9.77
C PRO A 236 1.29 -29.86 -9.85
N ASP A 237 1.39 -30.93 -9.06
CA ASP A 237 0.41 -32.01 -9.05
C ASP A 237 -0.95 -31.54 -8.54
N ILE A 238 -0.95 -30.80 -7.42
CA ILE A 238 -2.16 -30.19 -6.86
C ILE A 238 -2.71 -29.15 -7.85
N TRP A 239 -1.85 -28.32 -8.43
CA TRP A 239 -2.26 -27.31 -9.40
C TRP A 239 -3.01 -27.93 -10.58
N ARG A 240 -2.52 -29.06 -11.14
CA ARG A 240 -3.18 -29.73 -12.27
C ARG A 240 -4.62 -30.16 -11.98
N GLU A 241 -4.96 -30.45 -10.72
CA GLU A 241 -6.31 -30.88 -10.33
C GLU A 241 -7.30 -29.72 -10.17
N ILE A 242 -6.78 -28.52 -9.87
CA ILE A 242 -7.60 -27.35 -9.51
C ILE A 242 -7.50 -26.17 -10.48
N ALA A 243 -6.52 -26.15 -11.39
CA ALA A 243 -6.22 -25.02 -12.28
C ALA A 243 -7.44 -24.51 -13.03
N ASP A 244 -8.22 -25.41 -13.62
CA ASP A 244 -9.41 -25.06 -14.43
C ASP A 244 -10.52 -24.40 -13.61
N ARG A 245 -10.52 -24.60 -12.29
CA ARG A 245 -11.49 -24.04 -11.34
C ARG A 245 -10.85 -23.03 -10.37
N TRP A 246 -9.64 -22.56 -10.66
CA TRP A 246 -8.89 -21.71 -9.73
C TRP A 246 -9.68 -20.46 -9.33
N ASN A 247 -10.35 -19.81 -10.27
CA ASN A 247 -11.14 -18.61 -10.01
C ASN A 247 -12.36 -18.87 -9.10
N GLU A 248 -12.82 -20.11 -9.01
CA GLU A 248 -13.89 -20.55 -8.09
C GLU A 248 -13.33 -20.91 -6.71
N ILE A 249 -12.12 -21.45 -6.66
CA ILE A 249 -11.46 -21.93 -5.44
C ILE A 249 -10.79 -20.78 -4.69
N TYR A 250 -10.12 -19.87 -5.40
CA TYR A 250 -9.32 -18.77 -4.85
C TYR A 250 -10.05 -17.95 -3.75
N PRO A 251 -11.33 -17.59 -3.90
CA PRO A 251 -12.06 -16.86 -2.86
C PRO A 251 -12.21 -17.63 -1.53
N THR A 252 -12.06 -18.96 -1.56
CA THR A 252 -12.23 -19.84 -0.39
C THR A 252 -10.90 -20.28 0.24
N VAL A 253 -9.77 -19.93 -0.40
CA VAL A 253 -8.43 -20.28 0.07
C VAL A 253 -8.13 -19.59 1.40
N THR A 254 -7.56 -20.33 2.34
CA THR A 254 -7.13 -19.75 3.61
C THR A 254 -5.76 -19.10 3.44
N VAL A 255 -5.62 -17.85 3.86
CA VAL A 255 -4.34 -17.15 3.89
C VAL A 255 -4.03 -16.75 5.32
N ASN A 256 -2.95 -17.30 5.86
CA ASN A 256 -2.43 -16.91 7.16
C ASN A 256 -1.31 -15.89 6.94
N VAL A 257 -1.35 -14.79 7.70
CA VAL A 257 -0.30 -13.76 7.66
C VAL A 257 0.28 -13.64 9.05
N THR A 258 1.60 -13.67 9.15
CA THR A 258 2.33 -13.40 10.39
C THR A 258 3.42 -12.39 10.13
N ALA A 259 3.44 -11.32 10.91
CA ALA A 259 4.44 -10.27 10.86
C ALA A 259 5.41 -10.35 12.04
N ASP A 260 6.69 -10.16 11.74
CA ASP A 260 7.80 -10.13 12.70
C ASP A 260 8.72 -8.97 12.32
N PHE A 261 8.26 -7.76 12.65
CA PHE A 261 8.98 -6.50 12.49
C PHE A 261 9.55 -6.06 13.83
N VAL A 262 10.84 -5.73 13.79
CA VAL A 262 11.62 -5.25 14.94
C VAL A 262 11.81 -3.75 14.84
N VAL A 263 11.69 -3.04 15.97
CA VAL A 263 11.94 -1.60 16.05
C VAL A 263 13.36 -1.40 16.60
N GLU A 264 14.29 -0.93 15.77
CA GLU A 264 15.72 -0.82 16.08
C GLU A 264 16.09 0.51 16.74
N HIS A 265 15.47 1.61 16.29
CA HIS A 265 15.81 2.96 16.72
C HIS A 265 14.57 3.84 16.91
N ILE A 266 14.76 4.94 17.63
CA ILE A 266 13.82 6.05 17.73
C ILE A 266 14.40 7.19 16.88
N GLY A 267 13.61 7.72 15.95
CA GLY A 267 13.86 9.00 15.28
C GLY A 267 13.84 10.16 16.28
N LEU A 268 13.98 11.40 15.81
CA LEU A 268 13.95 12.58 16.67
C LEU A 268 12.62 12.65 17.45
N THR A 269 12.63 12.25 18.72
CA THR A 269 11.55 12.57 19.65
C THR A 269 11.65 14.05 19.97
N SER A 270 10.55 14.77 19.83
CA SER A 270 10.40 16.17 20.27
C SER A 270 10.35 16.28 21.80
N LEU A 271 11.26 15.59 22.50
CA LEU A 271 11.52 15.86 23.90
C LEU A 271 12.06 17.29 23.98
N PRO A 272 11.40 18.22 24.67
CA PRO A 272 11.97 19.54 24.88
C PRO A 272 13.30 19.36 25.60
N LEU A 273 14.36 19.99 25.05
CA LEU A 273 15.64 20.10 25.74
C LEU A 273 15.40 20.87 27.03
N GLU A 274 15.30 20.16 28.16
CA GLU A 274 15.42 20.78 29.47
C GLU A 274 16.89 21.22 29.65
N VAL A 275 17.17 22.46 29.27
CA VAL A 275 18.42 23.13 29.62
C VAL A 275 18.35 23.44 31.12
N LYS A 276 19.12 22.69 31.93
CA LYS A 276 19.37 23.00 33.34
C LYS A 276 20.28 24.22 33.49
#